data_AF-A0AA35UAB1-F1
#
_entry.id   AF-A0AA35UAB1-F1
#
_cell.length_a   1.000
_cell.length_b   1.000
_cell.length_c   1.000
_cell.angle_alpha   90.00
_cell.angle_beta   90.00
_cell.angle_gamma   90.00
#
_symmetry.space_group_name_H-M   'P 1'
#
loop_
_entity.id
_entity.type
_entity.pdbx_description
1 polymer ?
#
loop_
_entity_poly.entity_id
_entity_poly.type
_entity_poly.pdbx_seq_one_letter_code
_entity_poly.pdbx_strand_id
1 'polypeptide(L)' 'MSVLNNLKNNGIVSKYLSWLEYSNACRALNGLDDYTLADIGIVRGQIPEFVSEKMVSNTNIQNENAA' A
#
# COMPACT_ATOMS: atom_id res chain seq x y z
N MET A 1 -13.68 14.10 8.37
CA MET A 1 -12.87 13.75 7.18
C MET A 1 -12.43 15.03 6.46
N SER A 2 -11.32 15.67 6.87
CA SER A 2 -10.77 16.88 6.21
C SER A 2 -9.27 17.10 6.50
N VAL A 3 -8.74 16.52 7.58
CA VAL A 3 -7.30 16.62 7.93
C VAL A 3 -6.42 15.83 6.95
N LEU A 4 -6.87 14.65 6.51
CA LEU A 4 -6.12 13.79 5.59
C LEU A 4 -5.90 14.43 4.21
N ASN A 5 -6.84 15.25 3.72
CA ASN A 5 -6.68 15.96 2.44
C ASN A 5 -5.61 17.06 2.50
N ASN A 6 -5.48 17.75 3.64
CA ASN A 6 -4.48 18.81 3.80
C ASN A 6 -3.05 18.26 3.96
N LEU A 7 -2.88 17.08 4.55
CA LEU A 7 -1.56 16.42 4.68
C LEU A 7 -1.05 15.87 3.35
N LYS A 8 -1.95 15.44 2.44
CA LYS A 8 -1.60 15.02 1.08
C LYS A 8 -1.00 16.16 0.24
N ASN A 9 -1.32 17.41 0.56
CA ASN A 9 -0.79 18.61 -0.13
C ASN A 9 0.66 18.96 0.26
N ASN A 10 1.22 18.34 1.31
CA ASN A 10 2.61 18.52 1.71
C ASN A 10 3.45 17.30 1.28
N GLY A 11 4.30 17.46 0.27
CA GLY A 11 5.04 16.38 -0.38
C GLY A 11 5.91 15.52 0.55
N ILE A 12 6.36 16.07 1.68
CA ILE A 12 7.15 15.32 2.67
C ILE A 12 6.23 14.42 3.50
N VAL A 13 5.09 14.98 3.94
CA VAL A 13 4.12 14.24 4.77
C VAL A 13 3.44 13.15 3.94
N SER A 14 3.06 13.45 2.71
CA SER A 14 2.45 12.45 1.81
C SER A 14 3.38 11.27 1.55
N LYS A 15 4.68 11.52 1.28
CA LYS A 15 5.68 10.47 1.11
C LYS A 15 5.87 9.62 2.37
N TYR A 16 5.89 10.26 3.54
CA TYR A 16 5.98 9.53 4.81
C TYR A 16 4.77 8.65 5.06
N LEU A 17 3.55 9.17 4.81
CA LEU A 17 2.32 8.39 4.92
C LEU A 17 2.30 7.20 3.96
N SER A 18 2.71 7.38 2.70
CA SER A 18 2.84 6.27 1.75
C SER A 18 3.84 5.22 2.23
N TRP A 19 4.97 5.63 2.82
CA TRP A 19 5.92 4.68 3.39
C TRP A 19 5.35 3.93 4.60
N LEU A 20 4.58 4.60 5.46
CA LEU A 20 3.90 3.97 6.59
C LEU A 20 2.87 2.94 6.12
N GLU A 21 2.05 3.29 5.12
CA GLU A 21 1.08 2.37 4.51
C GLU A 21 1.77 1.14 3.92
N TYR A 22 2.86 1.34 3.17
CA TYR A 22 3.69 0.27 2.62
C TYR A 22 4.23 -0.66 3.72
N SER A 23 4.82 -0.07 4.76
CA SER A 23 5.44 -0.81 5.88
C SER A 23 4.40 -1.63 6.64
N ASN A 24 3.23 -1.05 6.91
CA ASN A 24 2.13 -1.72 7.58
C ASN A 24 1.58 -2.88 6.74
N ALA A 25 1.42 -2.70 5.43
CA ALA A 25 0.96 -3.76 4.53
C ALA A 25 1.97 -4.92 4.46
N CYS A 26 3.26 -4.60 4.33
CA CYS A 26 4.32 -5.61 4.38
C CYS A 26 4.31 -6.39 5.70
N ARG A 27 4.15 -5.69 6.83
CA ARG A 27 4.10 -6.32 8.16
C ARG A 27 2.87 -7.21 8.33
N ALA A 28 1.71 -6.77 7.84
CA ALA A 28 0.48 -7.55 7.89
C ALA A 28 0.63 -8.87 7.10
N LEU A 29 1.15 -8.80 5.87
CA LEU A 29 1.39 -9.98 5.04
C LEU A 29 2.46 -10.90 5.64
N ASN A 30 3.52 -10.34 6.23
CA ASN A 30 4.53 -11.15 6.94
C ASN A 30 3.96 -11.83 8.20
N GLY A 31 2.87 -11.32 8.77
CA GLY A 31 2.17 -11.96 9.87
C GLY A 31 1.27 -13.14 9.46
N LEU A 32 1.06 -13.35 8.15
CA LEU A 32 0.26 -14.46 7.65
C LEU A 32 1.10 -15.75 7.54
N ASP A 33 0.41 -16.88 7.63
CA ASP A 33 0.98 -18.20 7.37
C ASP A 33 1.27 -18.39 5.87
N ASP A 34 2.26 -19.23 5.56
CA ASP A 34 2.67 -19.49 4.17
C ASP A 34 1.56 -20.11 3.33
N TYR A 35 0.63 -20.87 3.94
CA TYR A 35 -0.57 -21.37 3.26
C TYR A 35 -1.50 -20.24 2.82
N THR A 36 -1.71 -19.24 3.69
CA THR A 36 -2.53 -18.07 3.37
C THR A 36 -1.86 -17.20 2.32
N LEU A 37 -0.53 -17.06 2.38
CA LEU A 37 0.22 -16.39 1.32
C LEU A 37 0.09 -17.13 -0.03
N ALA A 38 0.17 -18.47 0.00
CA ALA A 38 0.01 -19.30 -1.18
C ALA A 38 -1.41 -19.26 -1.76
N ASP A 39 -2.44 -19.16 -0.91
CA ASP A 39 -3.84 -18.97 -1.33
C ASP A 39 -4.04 -17.65 -2.10
N ILE A 40 -3.34 -16.59 -1.69
CA ILE A 40 -3.30 -15.29 -2.38
C ILE A 40 -2.38 -15.34 -3.61
N GLY A 41 -1.64 -16.44 -3.82
CA GLY A 41 -0.77 -16.66 -4.97
C GLY A 41 0.59 -15.98 -4.87
N ILE A 42 1.07 -15.65 -3.67
CA ILE A 42 2.37 -15.00 -3.45
C ILE A 42 3.24 -15.80 -2.49
N VAL A 43 4.56 -15.69 -2.63
CA VAL A 43 5.50 -16.19 -1.61
C VAL A 43 6.06 -15.06 -0.75
N ARG A 44 6.54 -15.38 0.45
CA ARG A 44 7.02 -14.40 1.44
C ARG A 44 8.08 -13.43 0.88
N GLY A 45 8.97 -13.91 0.00
CA GLY A 45 9.97 -13.08 -0.66
C GLY A 45 9.41 -12.05 -1.64
N GLN A 46 8.19 -12.25 -2.14
CA GLN A 46 7.51 -11.37 -3.11
C GLN A 46 6.65 -10.30 -2.43
N ILE A 47 6.46 -10.36 -1.11
CA ILE A 47 5.64 -9.38 -0.36
C ILE A 47 6.03 -7.92 -0.67
N PRO A 48 7.31 -7.53 -0.66
CA PRO A 48 7.70 -6.15 -0.97
C PRO A 48 7.26 -5.68 -2.36
N GLU A 49 7.47 -6.51 -3.37
CA GLU A 49 7.14 -6.23 -4.77
C GLU A 49 5.63 -6.15 -4.97
N PHE A 50 4.90 -7.14 -4.44
CA PHE A 50 3.45 -7.21 -4.51
C PHE A 50 2.77 -5.99 -3.88
N VAL A 51 3.20 -5.57 -2.69
CA VAL A 51 2.65 -4.38 -2.01
C VAL A 51 2.94 -3.12 -2.83
N SER A 52 4.18 -2.96 -3.31
CA SER A 52 4.56 -1.81 -4.14
C SER A 52 3.69 -1.69 -5.40
N GLU A 53 3.47 -2.81 -6.10
CA GLU A 53 2.63 -2.85 -7.30
C GLU A 53 1.19 -2.42 -6.99
N LYS A 54 0.57 -3.00 -5.97
CA LYS A 54 -0.83 -2.69 -5.60
C LYS A 54 -1.02 -1.25 -5.14
N MET A 55 -0.04 -0.66 -4.45
CA MET A 55 -0.10 0.74 -4.03
C MET A 55 -0.10 1.70 -5.23
N VAL A 56 0.71 1.42 -6.25
CA VAL A 56 0.75 2.22 -7.49
C VAL A 56 -0.55 2.09 -8.28
N SER A 57 -1.11 0.88 -8.41
CA SER A 57 -2.40 0.68 -9.08
C SER A 57 -3.52 1.45 -8.38
N ASN A 58 -3.54 1.46 -7.04
CA ASN A 58 -4.55 2.20 -6.27
C ASN A 58 -4.46 3.71 -6.52
N THR A 59 -3.26 4.29 -6.62
CA THR A 59 -3.14 5.72 -6.94
C THR A 59 -3.71 6.09 -8.31
N ASN A 60 -3.61 5.21 -9.31
CA ASN A 60 -4.13 5.48 -10.64
C ASN A 60 -5.66 5.39 -10.68
N ILE A 61 -6.24 4.42 -9.97
CA ILE A 61 -7.71 4.23 -9.87
C ILE A 61 -8.39 5.45 -9.22
N GLN A 62 -7.77 6.08 -8.21
CA GLN A 62 -8.34 7.27 -7.57
C GLN A 62 -8.34 8.51 -8.49
N ASN A 63 -7.45 8.57 -9.49
CA ASN A 63 -7.38 9.67 -10.44
C ASN A 63 -8.40 9.52 -11.58
N GLU A 64 -8.74 8.29 -11.97
CA GLU A 64 -9.74 8.00 -13.02
C GLU A 64 -11.18 8.17 -12.51
N ASN A 65 -11.42 7.91 -11.23
CA ASN A 65 -12.75 8.08 -10.61
C ASN A 65 -13.04 9.52 -10.13
N ALA A 66 -12.10 10.45 -10.35
CA ALA A 66 -12.21 11.86 -9.96
C ALA A 66 -12.42 12.80 -11.18
N ALA A 67 -12.60 12.25 -12.38
CA ALA A 67 -12.89 12.95 -13.63
C ALA A 67 -14.36 12.80 -14.04
#